data_AF-A0A720K562-F1
#
_entry.id   AF-A0A720K562-F1
#
_cell.length_a   1.000
_cell.length_b   1.000
_cell.length_c   1.000
_cell.angle_alpha   90.00
_cell.angle_beta   90.00
_cell.angle_gamma   90.00
#
_symmetry.space_group_name_H-M   'P 1'
#
loop_
_entity.id
_entity.type
_entity.pdbx_description
1 polymer ?
#
loop_
_entity_poly.entity_id
_entity_poly.type
_entity_poly.pdbx_seq_one_letter_code
_entity_poly.pdbx_strand_id
1 'polypeptide(L)'
;MNKNVKLSLIAIAVSLFMTKQAGAANTWTEARNDAMGGTGVASANYGSGVLLNPALLAKAKPEDNITVVLPAVGVQITDKDNLQDEIDDISDKVDYYDEVVDNLTLGQILLNPRGVLNQFQGAARDLADELEYLNGKTARANAGAGLAVSIPGQTLSVAFIAKGYAHGRVSSSIDQNDIQYLRDIQHDERVALREAGRAALLGSDEITKHLNSTALGRVAIVSDYGIALAKQFVVGEVPVSIGVTPKLQKTWLYNYTTSIYNYDSSDWNSSRYRNDDTGFNIDAGLAADIGENWTLGLSGQNLVSRDIDTKDIYITNGMTG
;
A
#
# COMPACT_ATOMS: atom_id res chain seq x y z
N MET A 1 20.50 -57.00 -4.47
CA MET A 1 19.33 -56.62 -3.65
C MET A 1 19.01 -55.15 -3.93
N ASN A 2 18.07 -54.88 -4.83
CA ASN A 2 17.64 -53.52 -5.17
C ASN A 2 16.59 -53.06 -4.15
N LYS A 3 16.88 -52.03 -3.37
CA LYS A 3 15.87 -51.34 -2.54
C LYS A 3 15.36 -50.13 -3.32
N ASN A 4 14.19 -50.28 -3.94
CA ASN A 4 13.44 -49.19 -4.53
C ASN A 4 12.92 -48.29 -3.39
N VAL A 5 13.51 -47.11 -3.24
CA VAL A 5 12.97 -46.06 -2.36
C VAL A 5 11.75 -45.46 -3.08
N LYS A 6 10.56 -45.91 -2.71
CA LYS A 6 9.31 -45.24 -3.11
C LYS A 6 9.22 -43.94 -2.30
N LEU A 7 9.70 -42.83 -2.86
CA LEU A 7 9.36 -41.50 -2.34
C LEU A 7 7.84 -41.31 -2.49
N SER A 8 7.14 -41.31 -1.37
CA SER A 8 5.70 -41.11 -1.30
C SER A 8 5.32 -39.72 -1.80
N LEU A 9 4.48 -39.64 -2.85
CA LEU A 9 3.90 -38.39 -3.38
C LEU A 9 3.25 -37.52 -2.27
N ILE A 10 2.84 -38.12 -1.16
CA ILE A 10 2.20 -37.43 -0.03
C ILE A 10 3.21 -36.50 0.67
N ALA A 11 4.50 -36.85 0.72
CA ALA A 11 5.51 -36.01 1.34
C ALA A 11 5.78 -34.73 0.53
N ILE A 12 5.72 -34.82 -0.81
CA ILE A 12 5.86 -33.66 -1.71
C ILE A 12 4.62 -32.77 -1.61
N ALA A 13 3.41 -33.36 -1.60
CA ALA A 13 2.17 -32.62 -1.45
C ALA A 13 2.10 -31.84 -0.13
N VAL A 14 2.50 -32.44 0.99
CA VAL A 14 2.51 -31.77 2.31
C VAL A 14 3.57 -30.66 2.40
N SER A 15 4.71 -30.79 1.71
CA SER A 15 5.71 -29.71 1.66
C SER A 15 5.28 -28.48 0.85
N LEU A 16 4.41 -28.63 -0.17
CA LEU A 16 3.84 -27.48 -0.90
C LEU A 16 2.82 -26.68 -0.08
N PHE A 17 2.16 -27.28 0.93
CA PHE A 17 1.21 -26.56 1.78
C PHE A 17 1.88 -25.68 2.85
N MET A 18 3.19 -25.81 3.05
CA MET A 18 3.96 -25.08 4.07
C MET A 18 4.74 -23.89 3.50
N THR A 19 4.60 -23.58 2.20
CA THR A 19 5.20 -22.38 1.63
C THR A 19 4.45 -21.17 2.20
N LYS A 20 5.12 -20.43 3.08
CA LYS A 20 4.75 -19.05 3.42
C LYS A 20 4.34 -18.38 2.11
N GLN A 21 3.11 -17.85 2.04
CA GLN A 21 2.68 -17.08 0.88
C GLN A 21 3.69 -15.95 0.69
N ALA A 22 4.62 -16.13 -0.25
CA ALA A 22 5.49 -15.07 -0.69
C ALA A 22 4.59 -14.14 -1.48
N GLY A 23 4.06 -13.12 -0.81
CA GLY A 23 3.28 -12.08 -1.44
C GLY A 23 4.19 -11.30 -2.39
N ALA A 24 4.26 -11.73 -3.65
CA ALA A 24 4.75 -10.88 -4.71
C ALA A 24 3.69 -9.81 -4.93
N ALA A 25 4.05 -8.54 -4.72
CA ALA A 25 3.18 -7.44 -5.07
C ALA A 25 3.00 -7.45 -6.60
N ASN A 26 1.83 -7.85 -7.07
CA ASN A 26 1.51 -7.74 -8.48
C ASN A 26 1.38 -6.25 -8.82
N THR A 27 2.10 -5.78 -9.84
CA THR A 27 1.98 -4.41 -10.35
C THR A 27 0.75 -4.22 -11.25
N TRP A 28 -0.09 -5.24 -11.33
CA TRP A 28 -1.25 -5.31 -12.22
C TRP A 28 -2.37 -6.06 -11.50
N THR A 29 -3.55 -5.46 -11.48
CA THR A 29 -4.77 -6.03 -10.91
C THR A 29 -5.63 -6.51 -12.08
N GLU A 30 -5.92 -7.80 -12.11
CA GLU A 30 -6.87 -8.38 -13.06
C GLU A 30 -7.86 -9.23 -12.27
N ALA A 31 -9.15 -8.90 -12.36
CA ALA A 31 -10.17 -9.49 -11.50
C ALA A 31 -10.16 -11.03 -11.51
N ARG A 32 -9.87 -11.65 -12.67
CA ARG A 32 -9.76 -13.10 -12.79
C ARG A 32 -8.49 -13.62 -12.12
N ASN A 33 -7.31 -13.08 -12.43
CA ASN A 33 -6.05 -13.42 -11.78
C ASN A 33 -6.15 -13.30 -10.26
N ASP A 34 -6.73 -12.21 -9.78
CA ASP A 34 -6.83 -11.91 -8.35
C ASP A 34 -7.84 -12.84 -7.66
N ALA A 35 -8.98 -13.13 -8.30
CA ALA A 35 -9.92 -14.16 -7.83
C ALA A 35 -9.31 -15.57 -7.81
N MET A 36 -8.35 -15.86 -8.69
CA MET A 36 -7.62 -17.12 -8.72
C MET A 36 -6.38 -17.12 -7.82
N GLY A 37 -6.17 -16.10 -6.98
CA GLY A 37 -5.05 -16.03 -6.05
C GLY A 37 -3.70 -15.75 -6.70
N GLY A 38 -3.67 -15.05 -7.84
CA GLY A 38 -2.43 -14.64 -8.52
C GLY A 38 -1.85 -15.67 -9.51
N THR A 39 -2.62 -16.68 -9.89
CA THR A 39 -2.15 -17.78 -10.79
C THR A 39 -2.01 -17.37 -12.25
N GLY A 40 -2.46 -16.17 -12.63
CA GLY A 40 -2.39 -15.63 -13.99
C GLY A 40 -0.98 -15.49 -14.54
N VAL A 41 0.06 -15.51 -13.69
CA VAL A 41 1.47 -15.63 -14.12
C VAL A 41 1.71 -16.88 -14.97
N ALA A 42 0.93 -17.94 -14.77
CA ALA A 42 1.01 -19.19 -15.54
C ALA A 42 -0.23 -19.44 -16.42
N SER A 43 -1.42 -19.06 -15.93
CA SER A 43 -2.70 -19.48 -16.53
C SER A 43 -3.42 -18.41 -17.34
N ALA A 44 -2.91 -17.17 -17.38
CA ALA A 44 -3.57 -16.12 -18.15
C ALA A 44 -3.51 -16.42 -19.65
N ASN A 45 -4.55 -15.96 -20.37
CA ASN A 45 -4.60 -16.06 -21.82
C ASN A 45 -3.43 -15.26 -22.43
N TYR A 46 -2.85 -15.71 -23.55
CA TYR A 46 -1.70 -15.05 -24.19
C TYR A 46 -1.94 -13.55 -24.45
N GLY A 47 -3.19 -13.15 -24.77
CA GLY A 47 -3.54 -11.78 -25.13
C GLY A 47 -3.46 -10.77 -23.98
N SER A 48 -3.91 -11.14 -22.78
CA SER A 48 -3.88 -10.31 -21.57
C SER A 48 -2.75 -10.68 -20.61
N GLY A 49 -2.29 -11.94 -20.66
CA GLY A 49 -1.24 -12.50 -19.82
C GLY A 49 0.11 -11.84 -20.01
N VAL A 50 0.35 -11.18 -21.16
CA VAL A 50 1.56 -10.39 -21.40
C VAL A 50 1.77 -9.25 -20.39
N LEU A 51 0.70 -8.74 -19.77
CA LEU A 51 0.76 -7.71 -18.71
C LEU A 51 1.29 -8.27 -17.37
N LEU A 52 1.19 -9.59 -17.19
CA LEU A 52 1.59 -10.33 -15.98
C LEU A 52 2.93 -11.06 -16.19
N ASN A 53 3.06 -11.76 -17.32
CA ASN A 53 4.21 -12.57 -17.69
C ASN A 53 4.40 -12.53 -19.22
N PRO A 54 5.48 -11.91 -19.73
CA PRO A 54 5.69 -11.80 -21.17
C PRO A 54 5.87 -13.15 -21.86
N ALA A 55 6.27 -14.23 -21.17
CA ALA A 55 6.39 -15.56 -21.79
C ALA A 55 5.05 -16.13 -22.26
N LEU A 56 3.93 -15.73 -21.65
CA LEU A 56 2.61 -16.22 -22.03
C LEU A 56 2.21 -15.79 -23.46
N LEU A 57 2.81 -14.72 -23.98
CA LEU A 57 2.60 -14.25 -25.34
C LEU A 57 3.02 -15.29 -26.40
N ALA A 58 3.99 -16.15 -26.10
CA ALA A 58 4.42 -17.22 -26.99
C ALA A 58 3.51 -18.47 -26.96
N LYS A 59 2.50 -18.50 -26.07
CA LYS A 59 1.55 -19.62 -25.95
C LYS A 59 0.31 -19.48 -26.85
N ALA A 60 0.28 -18.48 -27.73
CA ALA A 60 -0.74 -18.35 -28.74
C ALA A 60 -0.74 -19.59 -29.66
N LYS A 61 -1.92 -20.06 -30.04
CA LYS A 61 -2.10 -21.18 -30.96
C LYS A 61 -1.93 -20.73 -32.42
N PRO A 62 -1.62 -21.64 -33.36
CA PRO A 62 -1.48 -21.30 -34.77
C PRO A 62 -2.71 -20.61 -35.40
N GLU A 63 -3.90 -20.91 -34.90
CA GLU A 63 -5.17 -20.31 -35.31
C GLU A 63 -5.48 -18.96 -34.64
N ASP A 64 -4.68 -18.55 -33.65
CA ASP A 64 -4.88 -17.29 -32.94
C ASP A 64 -4.46 -16.09 -33.79
N ASN A 65 -5.29 -15.05 -33.77
CA ASN A 65 -5.06 -13.80 -34.48
C ASN A 65 -4.60 -12.69 -33.53
N ILE A 66 -4.45 -11.48 -34.06
CA ILE A 66 -4.17 -10.29 -33.26
C ILE A 66 -5.25 -10.15 -32.16
N THR A 67 -4.81 -10.09 -30.91
CA THR A 67 -5.67 -9.84 -29.76
C THR A 67 -5.44 -8.44 -29.22
N VAL A 68 -6.53 -7.73 -28.97
CA VAL A 68 -6.52 -6.35 -28.48
C VAL A 68 -7.30 -6.30 -27.18
N VAL A 69 -6.64 -5.86 -26.10
CA VAL A 69 -7.22 -5.65 -24.78
C VAL A 69 -7.32 -4.15 -24.54
N LEU A 70 -8.55 -3.61 -24.48
CA LEU A 70 -8.81 -2.17 -24.32
C LEU A 70 -10.03 -1.90 -23.41
N PRO A 71 -9.93 -0.87 -22.56
CA PRO A 71 -9.02 -0.83 -21.42
C PRO A 71 -9.40 -1.89 -20.38
N ALA A 72 -8.40 -2.60 -19.86
CA ALA A 72 -8.59 -3.38 -18.64
C ALA A 72 -8.38 -2.44 -17.44
N VAL A 73 -9.32 -2.43 -16.50
CA VAL A 73 -9.27 -1.58 -15.29
C VAL A 73 -9.47 -2.45 -14.06
N GLY A 74 -8.66 -2.22 -13.03
CA GLY A 74 -8.75 -2.90 -11.75
C GLY A 74 -8.59 -1.91 -10.60
N VAL A 75 -9.37 -2.09 -9.55
CA VAL A 75 -9.28 -1.32 -8.29
C VAL A 75 -9.40 -2.30 -7.13
N GLN A 76 -8.55 -2.14 -6.12
CA GLN A 76 -8.58 -2.91 -4.88
C GLN A 76 -8.36 -1.97 -3.71
N ILE A 77 -9.30 -1.97 -2.76
CA ILE A 77 -9.21 -1.18 -1.53
C ILE A 77 -9.16 -2.16 -0.37
N THR A 78 -8.29 -1.91 0.61
CA THR A 78 -8.17 -2.69 1.83
C THR A 78 -8.03 -1.74 2.99
N ASP A 79 -9.14 -1.56 3.69
CA ASP A 79 -9.21 -0.86 4.96
C ASP A 79 -10.04 -1.72 5.91
N LYS A 80 -9.37 -2.39 6.84
CA LYS A 80 -10.05 -3.29 7.80
C LYS A 80 -10.62 -2.53 8.98
N ASP A 81 -10.10 -1.33 9.22
CA ASP A 81 -10.26 -0.59 10.45
C ASP A 81 -10.87 0.79 10.19
N ASN A 82 -11.40 1.05 8.98
CA ASN A 82 -11.89 2.34 8.50
C ASN A 82 -10.94 3.50 8.84
N LEU A 83 -9.64 3.27 8.68
CA LEU A 83 -8.58 4.18 9.11
C LEU A 83 -8.77 5.62 8.63
N GLN A 84 -9.34 5.80 7.43
CA GLN A 84 -9.61 7.16 6.93
C GLN A 84 -10.59 7.91 7.82
N ASP A 85 -11.72 7.29 8.15
CA ASP A 85 -12.77 7.89 8.98
C ASP A 85 -12.23 8.18 10.39
N GLU A 86 -11.38 7.29 10.92
CA GLU A 86 -10.87 7.37 12.28
C GLU A 86 -9.73 8.41 12.41
N ILE A 87 -8.97 8.65 11.34
CA ILE A 87 -8.04 9.80 11.26
C ILE A 87 -8.82 11.12 11.21
N ASP A 88 -9.95 11.16 10.50
CA ASP A 88 -10.82 12.35 10.49
C ASP A 88 -11.44 12.58 11.89
N ASP A 89 -11.88 11.51 12.58
CA ASP A 89 -12.40 11.58 13.95
C ASP A 89 -11.37 12.10 14.97
N ILE A 90 -10.06 11.91 14.75
CA ILE A 90 -9.04 12.55 15.60
C ILE A 90 -9.16 14.07 15.57
N SER A 91 -9.38 14.68 14.40
CA SER A 91 -9.48 16.14 14.31
C SER A 91 -10.62 16.63 15.20
N ASP A 92 -11.75 15.93 15.18
CA ASP A 92 -12.91 16.25 16.04
C ASP A 92 -12.58 16.06 17.53
N LYS A 93 -11.79 15.04 17.90
CA LYS A 93 -11.34 14.84 19.30
C LYS A 93 -10.37 15.91 19.76
N VAL A 94 -9.47 16.36 18.89
CA VAL A 94 -8.52 17.43 19.17
C VAL A 94 -9.26 18.76 19.32
N ASP A 95 -10.17 19.09 18.39
CA ASP A 95 -10.99 20.30 18.45
C ASP A 95 -11.83 20.32 19.74
N TYR A 96 -12.43 19.19 20.12
CA TYR A 96 -13.14 19.07 21.39
C TYR A 96 -12.21 19.25 22.61
N TYR A 97 -11.01 18.67 22.56
CA TYR A 97 -10.02 18.81 23.61
C TYR A 97 -9.59 20.28 23.77
N ASP A 98 -9.29 20.96 22.67
CA ASP A 98 -8.91 22.37 22.63
C ASP A 98 -10.06 23.27 23.10
N GLU A 99 -11.32 22.98 22.74
CA GLU A 99 -12.49 23.71 23.26
C GLU A 99 -12.62 23.56 24.79
N VAL A 100 -12.44 22.34 25.32
CA VAL A 100 -12.46 22.11 26.77
C VAL A 100 -11.34 22.90 27.45
N VAL A 101 -10.17 22.98 26.81
CA VAL A 101 -9.00 23.71 27.32
C VAL A 101 -9.17 25.22 27.23
N ASP A 102 -9.70 25.77 26.15
CA ASP A 102 -9.95 27.20 25.97
C ASP A 102 -10.97 27.75 26.97
N ASN A 103 -11.90 26.89 27.40
CA ASN A 103 -12.83 27.22 28.47
C ASN A 103 -12.16 27.21 29.87
N LEU A 104 -10.95 26.68 30.02
CA LEU A 104 -10.21 26.71 31.29
C LEU A 104 -9.75 28.13 31.63
N THR A 105 -10.60 28.89 32.29
CA THR A 105 -10.18 30.14 32.96
C THR A 105 -9.91 29.87 34.43
N LEU A 106 -8.91 30.58 35.00
CA LEU A 106 -8.61 30.51 36.44
C LEU A 106 -9.87 30.77 37.30
N GLY A 107 -10.77 31.64 36.84
CA GLY A 107 -12.06 31.89 37.50
C GLY A 107 -12.98 30.67 37.49
N GLN A 108 -13.12 29.97 36.36
CA GLN A 108 -13.97 28.78 36.26
C GLN A 108 -13.42 27.59 37.04
N ILE A 109 -12.09 27.38 37.04
CA ILE A 109 -11.44 26.34 37.86
C ILE A 109 -11.71 26.59 39.35
N LEU A 110 -11.71 27.84 39.80
CA LEU A 110 -12.01 28.18 41.20
C LEU A 110 -13.50 28.05 41.54
N LEU A 111 -14.40 28.33 40.59
CA LEU A 111 -15.85 28.34 40.79
C LEU A 111 -16.48 26.94 40.67
N ASN A 112 -15.96 26.05 39.81
CA ASN A 112 -16.43 24.68 39.64
C ASN A 112 -15.28 23.70 39.34
N PRO A 113 -14.36 23.48 40.28
CA PRO A 113 -13.15 22.69 40.05
C PRO A 113 -13.44 21.26 39.60
N ARG A 114 -14.46 20.62 40.19
CA ARG A 114 -14.79 19.22 39.88
C ARG A 114 -15.42 19.04 38.50
N GLY A 115 -16.31 19.94 38.08
CA GLY A 115 -16.96 19.83 36.77
C GLY A 115 -15.96 20.01 35.63
N VAL A 116 -15.10 21.01 35.76
CA VAL A 116 -14.05 21.33 34.79
C VAL A 116 -13.00 20.21 34.70
N LEU A 117 -12.55 19.68 35.85
CA LEU A 117 -11.60 18.56 35.88
C LEU A 117 -12.18 17.30 35.24
N ASN A 118 -13.43 16.95 35.52
CA ASN A 118 -14.06 15.77 34.92
C ASN A 118 -14.16 15.88 33.38
N GLN A 119 -14.48 17.07 32.86
CA GLN A 119 -14.52 17.32 31.42
C GLN A 119 -13.13 17.20 30.78
N PHE A 120 -12.13 17.81 31.41
CA PHE A 120 -10.74 17.75 30.95
C PHE A 120 -10.18 16.32 30.95
N GLN A 121 -10.41 15.56 32.03
CA GLN A 121 -10.03 14.15 32.12
C GLN A 121 -10.80 13.27 31.11
N GLY A 122 -12.06 13.60 30.84
CA GLY A 122 -12.88 12.93 29.83
C GLY A 122 -12.34 13.15 28.42
N ALA A 123 -12.03 14.39 28.07
CA ALA A 123 -11.41 14.72 26.78
C ALA A 123 -10.04 14.02 26.62
N ALA A 124 -9.23 13.97 27.68
CA ALA A 124 -7.94 13.27 27.66
C ALA A 124 -8.10 11.76 27.43
N ARG A 125 -9.09 11.15 28.08
CA ARG A 125 -9.42 9.73 27.87
C ARG A 125 -9.84 9.49 26.42
N ASP A 126 -10.75 10.29 25.90
CA ASP A 126 -11.33 10.08 24.57
C ASP A 126 -10.24 10.20 23.49
N LEU A 127 -9.31 11.16 23.62
CA LEU A 127 -8.15 11.26 22.74
C LEU A 127 -7.15 10.09 22.93
N ALA A 128 -6.91 9.64 24.16
CA ALA A 128 -6.04 8.48 24.42
C ALA A 128 -6.61 7.17 23.84
N ASP A 129 -7.92 6.96 23.96
CA ASP A 129 -8.63 5.80 23.40
C ASP A 129 -8.47 5.77 21.87
N GLU A 130 -8.59 6.94 21.22
CA GLU A 130 -8.43 7.08 19.78
C GLU A 130 -6.98 6.81 19.32
N LEU A 131 -5.99 7.38 20.01
CA LEU A 131 -4.58 7.10 19.73
C LEU A 131 -4.23 5.62 19.92
N GLU A 132 -4.75 4.96 20.95
CA GLU A 132 -4.57 3.52 21.15
C GLU A 132 -5.21 2.70 20.02
N TYR A 133 -6.41 3.08 19.59
CA TYR A 133 -7.13 2.43 18.51
C TYR A 133 -6.38 2.58 17.18
N LEU A 134 -5.83 3.76 16.90
CA LEU A 134 -5.08 4.03 15.67
C LEU A 134 -3.68 3.40 15.66
N ASN A 135 -3.16 2.92 16.78
CA ASN A 135 -1.80 2.43 16.84
C ASN A 135 -1.54 1.24 15.88
N GLY A 136 -0.67 1.48 14.89
CA GLY A 136 -0.24 0.47 13.92
C GLY A 136 -1.25 0.18 12.81
N LYS A 137 -2.33 0.96 12.70
CA LYS A 137 -3.35 0.77 11.67
C LYS A 137 -2.90 1.20 10.28
N THR A 138 -3.44 0.53 9.27
CA THR A 138 -3.03 0.75 7.88
C THR A 138 -4.18 0.52 6.91
N ALA A 139 -4.41 1.48 6.02
CA ALA A 139 -5.25 1.33 4.84
C ALA A 139 -4.39 1.28 3.58
N ARG A 140 -4.86 0.56 2.55
CA ARG A 140 -4.19 0.44 1.25
C ARG A 140 -5.20 0.57 0.12
N ALA A 141 -4.79 1.20 -0.97
CA ALA A 141 -5.58 1.28 -2.19
C ALA A 141 -4.67 1.01 -3.39
N ASN A 142 -5.10 0.15 -4.29
CA ASN A 142 -4.42 -0.17 -5.54
C ASN A 142 -5.37 0.12 -6.69
N ALA A 143 -4.85 0.71 -7.77
CA ALA A 143 -5.60 0.89 -9.01
C ALA A 143 -4.70 0.62 -10.20
N GLY A 144 -5.26 0.15 -11.30
CA GLY A 144 -4.53 -0.12 -12.52
C GLY A 144 -5.42 -0.01 -13.75
N ALA A 145 -4.85 0.50 -14.83
CA ALA A 145 -5.47 0.53 -16.14
C ALA A 145 -4.44 0.20 -17.22
N GLY A 146 -4.83 -0.54 -18.25
CA GLY A 146 -3.86 -1.06 -19.20
C GLY A 146 -4.45 -1.50 -20.51
N LEU A 147 -3.58 -1.47 -21.52
CA LEU A 147 -3.84 -1.78 -22.91
C LEU A 147 -2.77 -2.76 -23.37
N ALA A 148 -3.18 -3.77 -24.13
CA ALA A 148 -2.26 -4.70 -24.77
C ALA A 148 -2.72 -5.00 -26.20
N VAL A 149 -1.79 -4.94 -27.15
CA VAL A 149 -1.99 -5.39 -28.53
C VAL A 149 -1.01 -6.51 -28.77
N SER A 150 -1.51 -7.74 -28.78
CA SER A 150 -0.72 -8.97 -28.88
C SER A 150 -0.82 -9.54 -30.29
N ILE A 151 0.33 -9.75 -30.91
CA ILE A 151 0.47 -10.23 -32.28
C ILE A 151 1.21 -11.58 -32.23
N PRO A 152 0.48 -12.70 -32.31
CA PRO A 152 1.09 -14.01 -32.45
C PRO A 152 1.96 -14.11 -33.70
N GLY A 153 3.12 -14.75 -33.60
CA GLY A 153 3.97 -15.05 -34.74
C GLY A 153 4.47 -16.49 -34.70
N GLN A 154 4.78 -17.07 -35.86
CA GLN A 154 5.23 -18.48 -35.95
C GLN A 154 6.59 -18.72 -35.27
N THR A 155 7.44 -17.69 -35.18
CA THR A 155 8.79 -17.81 -34.58
C THR A 155 8.98 -16.87 -33.39
N LEU A 156 8.35 -15.71 -33.42
CA LEU A 156 8.44 -14.68 -32.39
C LEU A 156 7.09 -13.99 -32.31
N SER A 157 6.49 -14.01 -31.13
CA SER A 157 5.30 -13.22 -30.84
C SER A 157 5.71 -11.86 -30.28
N VAL A 158 4.97 -10.83 -30.64
CA VAL A 158 5.25 -9.43 -30.26
C VAL A 158 4.00 -8.82 -29.67
N ALA A 159 4.13 -8.02 -28.62
CA ALA A 159 3.01 -7.21 -28.13
C ALA A 159 3.45 -5.80 -27.77
N PHE A 160 2.56 -4.84 -28.01
CA PHE A 160 2.67 -3.51 -27.44
C PHE A 160 1.88 -3.46 -26.14
N ILE A 161 2.49 -2.92 -25.08
CA ILE A 161 1.84 -2.72 -23.79
C ILE A 161 1.91 -1.24 -23.37
N ALA A 162 0.81 -0.76 -22.83
CA ALA A 162 0.75 0.48 -22.09
C ALA A 162 -0.05 0.25 -20.82
N LYS A 163 0.55 0.42 -19.64
CA LYS A 163 -0.14 0.22 -18.36
C LYS A 163 0.19 1.35 -17.38
N GLY A 164 -0.82 1.85 -16.69
CA GLY A 164 -0.69 2.74 -15.55
C GLY A 164 -1.19 2.04 -14.30
N TYR A 165 -0.45 2.13 -13.19
CA TYR A 165 -0.87 1.57 -11.92
C TYR A 165 -0.48 2.48 -10.75
N ALA A 166 -1.27 2.42 -9.67
CA ALA A 166 -1.11 3.23 -8.49
C ALA A 166 -1.20 2.36 -7.23
N HIS A 167 -0.31 2.62 -6.28
CA HIS A 167 -0.30 2.01 -4.96
C HIS A 167 -0.32 3.12 -3.91
N GLY A 168 -1.38 3.17 -3.12
CA GLY A 168 -1.55 4.07 -1.99
C GLY A 168 -1.51 3.29 -0.67
N ARG A 169 -0.88 3.89 0.33
CA ARG A 169 -0.89 3.41 1.72
C ARG A 169 -1.08 4.59 2.65
N VAL A 170 -2.03 4.44 3.56
CA VAL A 170 -2.22 5.32 4.71
C VAL A 170 -1.88 4.52 5.96
N SER A 171 -1.16 5.13 6.89
CA SER A 171 -0.84 4.53 8.18
C SER A 171 -0.63 5.60 9.24
N SER A 172 -0.96 5.26 10.48
CA SER A 172 -0.69 6.04 11.68
C SER A 172 0.56 5.51 12.39
N SER A 173 1.34 6.42 12.96
CA SER A 173 2.46 6.14 13.85
C SER A 173 2.24 6.91 15.14
N ILE A 174 1.79 6.19 16.16
CA ILE A 174 1.39 6.76 17.44
C ILE A 174 2.57 6.73 18.41
N ASP A 175 2.90 7.87 19.01
CA ASP A 175 3.92 7.96 20.06
C ASP A 175 3.33 7.47 21.39
N GLN A 176 3.94 6.45 21.99
CA GLN A 176 3.45 5.88 23.25
C GLN A 176 3.49 6.91 24.40
N ASN A 177 4.37 7.91 24.31
CA ASN A 177 4.43 8.99 25.29
C ASN A 177 3.18 9.87 25.25
N ASP A 178 2.56 10.06 24.07
CA ASP A 178 1.31 10.81 23.93
C ASP A 178 0.17 10.11 24.66
N ILE A 179 0.05 8.80 24.44
CA ILE A 179 -0.92 7.96 25.15
C ILE A 179 -0.67 8.05 26.65
N GLN A 180 0.58 7.86 27.10
CA GLN A 180 0.90 7.89 28.53
C GLN A 180 0.57 9.24 29.16
N TYR A 181 0.91 10.35 28.49
CA TYR A 181 0.62 11.69 28.95
C TYR A 181 -0.89 11.93 29.12
N LEU A 182 -1.70 11.52 28.14
CA LEU A 182 -3.16 11.64 28.21
C LEU A 182 -3.77 10.71 29.27
N ARG A 183 -3.24 9.49 29.42
CA ARG A 183 -3.65 8.55 30.48
C ARG A 183 -3.28 9.04 31.88
N ASP A 184 -2.18 9.76 32.03
CA ASP A 184 -1.77 10.37 33.30
C ASP A 184 -2.75 11.50 33.69
N ILE A 185 -3.15 12.33 32.73
CA ILE A 185 -4.21 13.35 32.93
C ILE A 185 -5.52 12.66 33.33
N GLN A 186 -5.92 11.62 32.61
CA GLN A 186 -7.15 10.87 32.89
C GLN A 186 -7.19 10.30 34.31
N HIS A 187 -6.11 9.67 34.77
CA HIS A 187 -6.13 8.86 36.00
C HIS A 187 -5.66 9.60 37.26
N ASP A 188 -4.90 10.69 37.14
CA ASP A 188 -4.37 11.43 38.29
C ASP A 188 -4.92 12.87 38.33
N GLU A 189 -5.79 13.13 39.32
CA GLU A 189 -6.38 14.45 39.55
C GLU A 189 -5.32 15.56 39.76
N ARG A 190 -4.14 15.23 40.31
CA ARG A 190 -3.06 16.22 40.52
C ARG A 190 -2.38 16.56 39.21
N VAL A 191 -2.20 15.58 38.33
CA VAL A 191 -1.66 15.80 36.98
C VAL A 191 -2.67 16.61 36.17
N ALA A 192 -3.95 16.21 36.19
CA ALA A 192 -5.03 16.94 35.52
C ALA A 192 -5.10 18.41 35.98
N LEU A 193 -5.06 18.67 37.28
CA LEU A 193 -5.10 20.04 37.81
C LEU A 193 -3.86 20.86 37.42
N ARG A 194 -2.68 20.23 37.39
CA ARG A 194 -1.44 20.88 36.97
C ARG A 194 -1.48 21.28 35.49
N GLU A 195 -1.85 20.36 34.61
CA GLU A 195 -1.89 20.63 33.17
C GLU A 195 -3.04 21.57 32.80
N ALA A 196 -4.22 21.42 33.41
CA ALA A 196 -5.32 22.37 33.25
C ALA A 196 -4.93 23.78 33.71
N GLY A 197 -4.21 23.90 34.84
CA GLY A 197 -3.68 25.18 35.33
C GLY A 197 -2.61 25.78 34.43
N ARG A 198 -1.78 24.95 33.78
CA ARG A 198 -0.79 25.39 32.80
C ARG A 198 -1.45 25.90 31.53
N ALA A 199 -2.41 25.15 30.97
CA ALA A 199 -3.11 25.56 29.77
C ALA A 199 -3.94 26.84 29.98
N ALA A 200 -4.56 27.01 31.16
CA ALA A 200 -5.23 28.25 31.54
C ALA A 200 -4.31 29.48 31.61
N LEU A 201 -2.99 29.29 31.74
CA LEU A 201 -1.98 30.35 31.80
C LEU A 201 -1.22 30.55 30.48
N LEU A 202 -0.99 29.47 29.73
CA LEU A 202 -0.09 29.43 28.58
C LEU A 202 -0.81 29.23 27.24
N GLY A 203 -2.12 28.95 27.26
CA GLY A 203 -2.94 28.67 26.08
C GLY A 203 -3.13 27.17 25.84
N SER A 204 -4.13 26.84 25.03
CA SER A 204 -4.55 25.46 24.67
C SER A 204 -3.48 24.68 23.92
N ASP A 205 -2.78 25.36 23.01
CA ASP A 205 -1.66 24.78 22.26
C ASP A 205 -0.57 24.13 23.15
N GLU A 206 -0.44 24.54 24.42
CA GLU A 206 0.59 23.98 25.30
C GLU A 206 0.40 22.48 25.51
N ILE A 207 -0.84 21.97 25.47
CA ILE A 207 -1.09 20.55 25.68
C ILE A 207 -0.84 19.75 24.39
N THR A 208 -1.31 20.24 23.25
CA THR A 208 -1.15 19.58 21.95
C THR A 208 0.30 19.65 21.43
N LYS A 209 1.09 20.65 21.84
CA LYS A 209 2.53 20.77 21.53
C LYS A 209 3.40 19.63 22.06
N HIS A 210 2.97 18.93 23.11
CA HIS A 210 3.71 17.78 23.66
C HIS A 210 3.37 16.47 22.94
N LEU A 211 2.44 16.50 21.98
CA LEU A 211 2.03 15.33 21.23
C LEU A 211 2.82 15.20 19.92
N ASN A 212 3.22 13.97 19.59
CA ASN A 212 4.17 13.67 18.52
C ASN A 212 3.71 12.54 17.56
N SER A 213 2.46 12.10 17.69
CA SER A 213 1.86 11.12 16.78
C SER A 213 1.67 11.66 15.36
N THR A 214 1.87 10.80 14.37
CA THR A 214 1.91 11.19 12.96
C THR A 214 1.03 10.31 12.07
N ALA A 215 0.44 10.92 11.05
CA ALA A 215 -0.23 10.24 9.96
C ALA A 215 0.65 10.27 8.70
N LEU A 216 0.74 9.14 8.01
CA LEU A 216 1.54 8.96 6.80
C LEU A 216 0.66 8.50 5.65
N GLY A 217 0.57 9.31 4.60
CA GLY A 217 -0.01 8.98 3.30
C GLY A 217 1.09 8.86 2.24
N ARG A 218 1.26 7.70 1.63
CA ARG A 218 2.25 7.46 0.57
C ARG A 218 1.58 6.90 -0.67
N VAL A 219 1.83 7.49 -1.82
CA VAL A 219 1.26 7.04 -3.11
C VAL A 219 2.36 6.94 -4.17
N ALA A 220 2.44 5.81 -4.85
CA ALA A 220 3.29 5.61 -6.01
C ALA A 220 2.41 5.37 -7.24
N ILE A 221 2.52 6.22 -8.25
CA ILE A 221 1.86 6.06 -9.55
C ILE A 221 2.94 5.74 -10.58
N VAL A 222 2.74 4.72 -11.40
CA VAL A 222 3.69 4.28 -12.41
C VAL A 222 2.98 4.17 -13.74
N SER A 223 3.63 4.62 -14.82
CA SER A 223 3.20 4.44 -16.21
C SER A 223 4.29 3.74 -16.99
N ASP A 224 3.97 2.58 -17.52
CA ASP A 224 4.84 1.72 -18.32
C ASP A 224 4.39 1.73 -19.78
N TYR A 225 5.34 1.90 -20.69
CA TYR A 225 5.18 1.74 -22.14
C TYR A 225 6.25 0.79 -22.64
N GLY A 226 5.84 -0.38 -23.15
CA GLY A 226 6.77 -1.46 -23.46
C GLY A 226 6.43 -2.24 -24.71
N ILE A 227 7.44 -2.95 -25.21
CA ILE A 227 7.28 -3.92 -26.29
C ILE A 227 7.70 -5.27 -25.74
N ALA A 228 6.75 -6.19 -25.63
CA ALA A 228 7.01 -7.55 -25.21
C ALA A 228 7.37 -8.41 -26.42
N LEU A 229 8.40 -9.23 -26.26
CA LEU A 229 8.87 -10.20 -27.23
C LEU A 229 8.88 -11.56 -26.55
N ALA A 230 8.29 -12.57 -27.19
CA ALA A 230 8.23 -13.90 -26.61
C ALA A 230 8.43 -14.99 -27.67
N LYS A 231 9.14 -16.04 -27.26
CA LYS A 231 9.43 -17.20 -28.10
C LYS A 231 9.32 -18.48 -27.31
N GLN A 232 8.73 -19.49 -27.94
CA GLN A 232 8.68 -20.86 -27.42
C GLN A 232 9.85 -21.68 -27.98
N PHE A 233 10.40 -22.51 -27.11
CA PHE A 233 11.42 -23.51 -27.39
C PHE A 233 10.92 -24.86 -26.89
N VAL A 234 11.57 -25.93 -27.33
CA VAL A 234 11.32 -27.28 -26.80
C VAL A 234 12.60 -27.73 -26.12
N VAL A 235 12.53 -27.98 -24.81
CA VAL A 235 13.66 -28.47 -24.01
C VAL A 235 13.34 -29.90 -23.58
N GLY A 236 13.96 -30.86 -24.25
CA GLY A 236 13.56 -32.27 -24.13
C GLY A 236 12.18 -32.48 -24.75
N GLU A 237 11.19 -32.84 -23.94
CA GLU A 237 9.78 -32.99 -24.35
C GLU A 237 8.88 -31.85 -23.83
N VAL A 238 9.46 -30.86 -23.13
CA VAL A 238 8.71 -29.79 -22.48
C VAL A 238 8.74 -28.53 -23.35
N PRO A 239 7.57 -28.00 -23.78
CA PRO A 239 7.48 -26.67 -24.35
C PRO A 239 7.79 -25.62 -23.30
N VAL A 240 8.80 -24.79 -23.55
CA VAL A 240 9.27 -23.71 -22.68
C VAL A 240 9.22 -22.39 -23.43
N SER A 241 8.39 -21.47 -22.96
CA SER A 241 8.27 -20.11 -23.46
C SER A 241 9.12 -19.16 -22.62
N ILE A 242 9.83 -18.27 -23.31
CA ILE A 242 10.63 -17.20 -22.72
C ILE A 242 10.11 -15.89 -23.28
N GLY A 243 9.94 -14.89 -22.42
CA GLY A 243 9.53 -13.55 -22.82
C GLY A 243 10.31 -12.46 -22.12
N VAL A 244 10.47 -11.33 -22.80
CA VAL A 244 11.09 -10.12 -22.26
C VAL A 244 10.31 -8.89 -22.70
N THR A 245 10.26 -7.87 -21.84
CA THR A 245 9.59 -6.61 -22.12
C THR A 245 10.50 -5.45 -21.72
N PRO A 246 11.35 -4.94 -22.63
CA PRO A 246 11.90 -3.61 -22.46
C PRO A 246 10.79 -2.56 -22.40
N LYS A 247 10.88 -1.63 -21.46
CA LYS A 247 9.88 -0.59 -21.23
C LYS A 247 10.47 0.74 -20.80
N LEU A 248 9.81 1.82 -21.19
CA LEU A 248 9.97 3.15 -20.62
C LEU A 248 8.97 3.29 -19.48
N GLN A 249 9.44 3.77 -18.34
CA GLN A 249 8.68 3.84 -17.10
C GLN A 249 8.79 5.23 -16.50
N LYS A 250 7.63 5.88 -16.30
CA LYS A 250 7.49 7.12 -15.55
C LYS A 250 6.85 6.84 -14.20
N THR A 251 7.49 7.28 -13.13
CA THR A 251 7.03 7.09 -11.76
C THR A 251 6.77 8.45 -11.12
N TRP A 252 5.64 8.59 -10.44
CA TRP A 252 5.34 9.71 -9.54
C TRP A 252 5.23 9.18 -8.12
N LEU A 253 5.99 9.75 -7.21
CA LEU A 253 5.92 9.44 -5.79
C LEU A 253 5.35 10.62 -5.03
N TYR A 254 4.39 10.31 -4.16
CA TYR A 254 3.80 11.22 -3.20
C TYR A 254 4.12 10.69 -1.81
N ASN A 255 4.68 11.56 -0.97
CA ASN A 255 4.83 11.32 0.46
C ASN A 255 4.16 12.49 1.16
N TYR A 256 3.22 12.21 2.03
CA TYR A 256 2.56 13.17 2.90
C TYR A 256 2.69 12.63 4.32
N THR A 257 3.44 13.31 5.17
CA THR A 257 3.66 12.92 6.56
C THR A 257 3.32 14.14 7.39
N THR A 258 2.30 14.05 8.24
CA THR A 258 1.81 15.18 9.02
C THR A 258 1.55 14.77 10.47
N SER A 259 1.52 15.76 11.36
CA SER A 259 0.94 15.57 12.70
C SER A 259 -0.50 15.10 12.55
N ILE A 260 -0.88 14.06 13.31
CA ILE A 260 -2.25 13.56 13.28
C ILE A 260 -3.24 14.57 13.88
N TYR A 261 -2.73 15.49 14.72
CA TYR A 261 -3.50 16.53 15.39
C TYR A 261 -3.78 17.77 14.53
N ASN A 262 -3.07 17.92 13.41
CA ASN A 262 -3.24 19.03 12.46
C ASN A 262 -3.63 18.51 11.07
N TYR A 263 -4.29 17.36 11.02
CA TYR A 263 -4.62 16.71 9.76
C TYR A 263 -5.82 17.39 9.10
N ASP A 264 -5.61 17.98 7.92
CA ASP A 264 -6.68 18.42 7.02
C ASP A 264 -6.62 17.58 5.72
N SER A 265 -7.74 16.92 5.39
CA SER A 265 -7.87 16.05 4.21
C SER A 265 -7.79 16.83 2.89
N SER A 266 -7.96 18.15 2.89
CA SER A 266 -7.97 19.00 1.70
C SER A 266 -6.58 19.34 1.12
N ASP A 267 -5.50 19.12 1.88
CA ASP A 267 -4.13 19.54 1.51
C ASP A 267 -3.35 18.53 0.64
N TRP A 268 -3.92 17.35 0.38
CA TRP A 268 -3.23 16.23 -0.27
C TRP A 268 -2.91 16.44 -1.76
N ASN A 269 -3.56 17.41 -2.42
CA ASN A 269 -3.40 17.65 -3.86
C ASN A 269 -2.28 18.66 -4.21
N SER A 270 -1.45 19.05 -3.24
CA SER A 270 -0.39 20.03 -3.51
C SER A 270 0.80 19.40 -4.26
N SER A 271 1.26 20.07 -5.33
CA SER A 271 2.45 19.65 -6.10
C SER A 271 3.75 19.66 -5.29
N ARG A 272 3.70 20.18 -4.06
CA ARG A 272 4.83 20.23 -3.12
C ARG A 272 5.22 18.86 -2.59
N TYR A 273 4.35 17.84 -2.65
CA TYR A 273 4.62 16.49 -2.14
C TYR A 273 5.02 15.47 -3.21
N ARG A 274 5.14 15.91 -4.47
CA ARG A 274 5.40 15.04 -5.62
C ARG A 274 6.86 15.10 -6.07
N ASN A 275 7.46 13.93 -6.32
CA ASN A 275 8.64 13.78 -7.16
C ASN A 275 8.29 12.89 -8.38
N ASP A 276 8.90 13.14 -9.53
CA ASP A 276 8.73 12.28 -10.72
C ASP A 276 10.04 11.95 -11.39
N ASP A 277 10.15 10.70 -11.85
CA ASP A 277 11.36 10.19 -12.50
C ASP A 277 11.00 9.31 -13.70
N THR A 278 11.73 9.47 -14.80
CA THR A 278 11.51 8.73 -16.05
C THR A 278 12.76 7.95 -16.40
N GLY A 279 12.60 6.66 -16.67
CA GLY A 279 13.74 5.77 -16.90
C GLY A 279 13.35 4.52 -17.65
N PHE A 280 14.35 3.71 -17.93
CA PHE A 280 14.21 2.44 -18.63
C PHE A 280 14.10 1.29 -17.63
N ASN A 281 13.28 0.28 -17.95
CA ASN A 281 13.17 -0.95 -17.19
C ASN A 281 12.94 -2.16 -18.10
N ILE A 282 13.04 -3.37 -17.55
CA ILE A 282 12.83 -4.63 -18.25
C ILE A 282 12.00 -5.57 -17.37
N ASP A 283 11.00 -6.21 -17.96
CA ASP A 283 10.34 -7.38 -17.40
C ASP A 283 10.82 -8.65 -18.12
N ALA A 284 10.87 -9.79 -17.43
CA ALA A 284 11.21 -11.08 -18.02
C ALA A 284 10.30 -12.18 -17.49
N GLY A 285 10.10 -13.22 -18.30
CA GLY A 285 9.16 -14.27 -18.02
C GLY A 285 9.60 -15.61 -18.56
N LEU A 286 9.18 -16.66 -17.87
CA LEU A 286 9.28 -18.05 -18.27
C LEU A 286 7.92 -18.73 -18.08
N ALA A 287 7.55 -19.62 -18.99
CA ALA A 287 6.41 -20.50 -18.84
C ALA A 287 6.73 -21.88 -19.42
N ALA A 288 6.31 -22.96 -18.76
CA ALA A 288 6.56 -24.32 -19.20
C ALA A 288 5.32 -25.19 -19.03
N ASP A 289 4.97 -25.95 -20.07
CA ASP A 289 3.87 -26.92 -20.02
C ASP A 289 4.41 -28.32 -19.75
N ILE A 290 4.14 -28.83 -18.56
CA ILE A 290 4.63 -30.13 -18.09
C ILE A 290 3.49 -31.14 -18.18
N GLY A 291 3.51 -31.94 -19.24
CA GLY A 291 2.39 -32.84 -19.56
C GLY A 291 1.13 -32.08 -19.96
N GLU A 292 -0.04 -32.70 -19.78
CA GLU A 292 -1.31 -32.15 -20.27
C GLU A 292 -2.00 -31.17 -19.30
N ASN A 293 -1.64 -31.18 -18.02
CA ASN A 293 -2.45 -30.56 -16.95
C ASN A 293 -1.70 -29.52 -16.12
N TRP A 294 -0.39 -29.37 -16.30
CA TRP A 294 0.42 -28.51 -15.47
C TRP A 294 1.14 -27.46 -16.31
N THR A 295 0.92 -26.20 -15.97
CA THR A 295 1.73 -25.08 -16.48
C THR A 295 2.45 -24.45 -15.30
N LEU A 296 3.78 -24.33 -15.40
CA LEU A 296 4.58 -23.52 -14.50
C LEU A 296 4.85 -22.18 -15.14
N GLY A 297 4.70 -21.10 -14.37
CA GLY A 297 5.00 -19.74 -14.83
C GLY A 297 5.86 -19.01 -13.80
N LEU A 298 6.87 -18.31 -14.26
CA LEU A 298 7.70 -17.41 -13.47
C LEU A 298 7.76 -16.07 -14.19
N SER A 299 7.55 -14.97 -13.47
CA SER A 299 7.67 -13.62 -14.01
C SER A 299 8.45 -12.75 -13.03
N GLY A 300 9.37 -11.98 -13.56
CA GLY A 300 10.10 -10.93 -12.85
C GLY A 300 9.81 -9.60 -13.53
N GLN A 301 9.28 -8.65 -12.79
CA GLN A 301 8.97 -7.32 -13.29
C GLN A 301 9.92 -6.29 -12.69
N ASN A 302 10.15 -5.20 -13.41
CA ASN A 302 11.00 -4.09 -12.99
C ASN A 302 12.42 -4.55 -12.60
N LEU A 303 13.06 -5.36 -13.45
CA LEU A 303 14.35 -6.01 -13.16
C LEU A 303 15.55 -5.05 -13.13
N VAL A 304 15.37 -3.82 -13.64
CA VAL A 304 16.37 -2.75 -13.52
C VAL A 304 16.06 -1.96 -12.25
N SER A 305 16.98 -2.04 -11.28
CA SER A 305 16.89 -1.29 -10.02
C SER A 305 16.98 0.21 -10.29
N ARG A 306 16.11 0.98 -9.62
CA ARG A 306 16.05 2.43 -9.67
C ARG A 306 15.77 2.93 -8.26
N ASP A 307 16.62 3.82 -7.77
CA ASP A 307 16.42 4.54 -6.52
C ASP A 307 15.73 5.86 -6.85
N ILE A 308 14.53 6.07 -6.31
CA ILE A 308 13.75 7.29 -6.51
C ILE A 308 13.39 7.82 -5.13
N ASP A 309 14.02 8.92 -4.76
CA ASP A 309 13.77 9.55 -3.47
C ASP A 309 12.40 10.23 -3.47
N THR A 310 11.66 10.03 -2.39
CA THR A 310 10.53 10.90 -2.06
C THR A 310 11.05 12.26 -1.64
N LYS A 311 10.20 13.29 -1.69
CA LYS A 311 10.57 14.54 -1.02
C LYS A 311 10.73 14.30 0.48
N ASP A 312 11.76 14.90 1.05
CA ASP A 312 11.94 14.99 2.48
C ASP A 312 10.82 15.83 3.06
N ILE A 313 10.28 15.36 4.19
CA ILE A 313 9.23 16.06 4.93
C ILE A 313 9.70 16.11 6.37
N TYR A 314 9.79 17.30 6.92
CA TYR A 314 10.15 17.54 8.30
C TYR A 314 8.90 17.92 9.07
N ILE A 315 8.69 17.25 10.20
CA ILE A 315 7.71 17.69 11.19
C ILE A 315 8.47 18.48 12.24
N THR A 316 8.17 19.78 12.34
CA THR A 316 8.71 20.64 13.41
C THR A 316 7.53 21.21 14.19
N ASN A 317 7.43 20.85 15.47
CA ASN A 317 6.34 21.31 16.36
C ASN A 317 4.93 21.06 15.79
N GLY A 318 4.70 19.88 15.22
CA GLY A 318 3.40 19.52 14.63
C GLY A 318 3.08 20.16 13.28
N MET A 319 3.96 20.99 12.72
CA MET A 319 3.81 21.55 11.37
C MET A 319 4.63 20.78 10.34
N THR A 320 4.01 20.49 9.20
CA THR A 320 4.60 19.79 8.05
C THR A 320 5.33 20.78 7.13
N GLY A 321 6.61 20.54 6.84
CA GLY A 321 7.45 21.40 6.00
C GLY A 321 8.43 20.63 5.11
#